data_AF-M6UW86-F1
#
_entry.id   AF-M6UW86-F1
#
_cell.length_a   1.000
_cell.length_b   1.000
_cell.length_c   1.000
_cell.angle_alpha   90.00
_cell.angle_beta   90.00
_cell.angle_gamma   90.00
#
_symmetry.space_group_name_H-M   'P 1'
#
loop_
_entity.id
_entity.type
_entity.pdbx_description
1 polymer ?
#
loop_
_entity_poly.entity_id
_entity_poly.type
_entity_poly.pdbx_seq_one_letter_code
_entity_poly.pdbx_strand_id
1 'polypeptide(L)' 'MEERIKKLEYSNSLLIAILETLYPLFSNYLSSQQREQINAALHAAKGN' A
#
# COMPACT_ATOMS: atom_id res chain seq x y z
N MET A 1 19.38 16.11 4.91
CA MET A 1 18.74 15.01 5.68
C MET A 1 17.22 15.07 5.48
N GLU A 2 16.62 16.23 5.65
CA GLU A 2 15.18 16.49 5.44
C GLU A 2 14.68 16.16 4.01
N GLU A 3 15.42 16.53 2.98
CA GLU A 3 15.07 16.27 1.58
C GLU A 3 15.07 14.76 1.23
N ARG A 4 15.95 13.99 1.89
CA ARG A 4 15.98 12.52 1.76
C ARG A 4 14.76 11.88 2.42
N ILE A 5 14.29 12.42 3.55
CA ILE A 5 13.10 11.94 4.26
C ILE A 5 11.84 12.22 3.41
N LYS A 6 11.67 13.46 2.92
CA LYS A 6 10.54 13.83 2.05
C LYS A 6 10.46 12.96 0.79
N LYS A 7 11.61 12.64 0.19
CA LYS A 7 11.66 11.75 -0.99
C LYS A 7 11.24 10.32 -0.65
N LEU A 8 11.61 9.82 0.53
CA LEU A 8 11.21 8.49 0.99
C LEU A 8 9.71 8.43 1.32
N GLU A 9 9.18 9.44 2.00
CA GLU A 9 7.75 9.58 2.29
C GLU A 9 6.93 9.63 0.99
N TYR A 10 7.35 10.46 0.03
CA TYR A 10 6.72 10.54 -1.29
C TYR A 10 6.72 9.19 -2.02
N SER A 11 7.86 8.49 -2.01
CA SER A 11 7.99 7.19 -2.67
C SER A 11 7.09 6.15 -2.01
N ASN A 12 6.98 6.15 -0.68
CA ASN A 12 6.07 5.28 0.06
C ASN A 12 4.60 5.59 -0.26
N SER A 13 4.21 6.87 -0.25
CA SER A 13 2.86 7.28 -0.63
C SER A 13 2.50 6.86 -2.06
N LEU A 14 3.46 6.97 -3.00
CA LEU A 14 3.26 6.56 -4.38
C LEU A 14 3.07 5.04 -4.49
N LEU A 15 3.88 4.25 -3.79
CA LEU A 15 3.74 2.79 -3.77
C LEU A 15 2.40 2.34 -3.20
N ILE A 16 1.92 3.01 -2.13
CA ILE A 16 0.59 2.77 -1.58
C ILE A 16 -0.48 3.06 -2.63
N ALA A 17 -0.43 4.24 -3.27
CA ALA A 17 -1.42 4.63 -4.28
C ALA A 17 -1.47 3.67 -5.48
N ILE A 18 -0.31 3.18 -5.94
CA ILE A 18 -0.23 2.16 -6.99
C ILE A 18 -0.89 0.86 -6.52
N LEU A 19 -0.58 0.39 -5.31
CA LEU A 19 -1.15 -0.83 -4.78
C LEU A 19 -2.67 -0.72 -4.61
N GLU A 20 -3.20 0.41 -4.14
CA GLU A 20 -4.65 0.64 -4.03
C GLU A 20 -5.36 0.64 -5.38
N THR A 21 -4.71 1.19 -6.40
CA THR A 21 -5.26 1.21 -7.76
C THR A 21 -5.29 -0.19 -8.37
N LEU A 22 -4.23 -0.97 -8.16
CA LEU A 22 -4.08 -2.28 -8.78
C LEU A 22 -4.77 -3.39 -7.98
N TYR A 23 -4.88 -3.27 -6.66
CA TYR A 23 -5.42 -4.32 -5.80
C TYR A 23 -6.80 -4.85 -6.23
N PRO A 24 -7.80 -4.00 -6.56
CA PRO A 24 -9.08 -4.47 -7.06
C PRO A 24 -8.96 -5.37 -8.30
N LEU A 25 -7.98 -5.11 -9.17
CA LEU A 25 -7.79 -5.84 -10.43
C LEU A 25 -7.32 -7.28 -10.23
N PHE A 26 -6.56 -7.56 -9.17
CA PHE A 26 -6.03 -8.91 -8.91
C PHE A 26 -6.50 -9.55 -7.61
N SER A 27 -7.29 -8.84 -6.80
CA SER A 27 -7.82 -9.32 -5.52
C SER A 27 -8.55 -10.67 -5.63
N ASN A 28 -9.22 -10.92 -6.76
CA ASN A 28 -9.93 -12.18 -7.01
C ASN A 28 -9.03 -13.39 -7.23
N TYR A 29 -7.73 -13.19 -7.51
CA TYR A 29 -6.74 -14.26 -7.65
C TYR A 29 -6.07 -14.62 -6.31
N LEU A 30 -6.40 -13.91 -5.24
CA LEU A 30 -5.80 -14.10 -3.93
C LEU A 30 -6.71 -14.95 -3.03
N SER A 31 -6.08 -15.73 -2.15
CA SER A 31 -6.80 -16.40 -1.07
C SER A 31 -7.44 -15.37 -0.13
N SER A 32 -8.44 -15.80 0.64
CA SER A 32 -9.06 -14.93 1.65
C SER A 32 -8.04 -14.41 2.67
N GLN A 33 -7.09 -15.25 3.08
CA GLN A 33 -6.01 -14.86 4.00
C GLN A 33 -5.07 -13.81 3.39
N GLN A 34 -4.70 -13.97 2.12
CA GLN A 34 -3.85 -12.99 1.41
C GLN A 34 -4.55 -11.64 1.27
N ARG A 35 -5.85 -11.63 0.97
CA ARG A 35 -6.66 -10.41 0.90
C ARG A 35 -6.71 -9.69 2.25
N GLU A 36 -6.91 -10.41 3.35
CA GLU A 36 -6.89 -9.85 4.70
C GLU A 36 -5.53 -9.23 5.03
N GLN A 37 -4.43 -9.92 4.73
CA GLN A 37 -3.07 -9.40 4.96
C GLN A 37 -2.79 -8.12 4.18
N ILE A 38 -3.18 -8.06 2.91
CA ILE A 38 -2.98 -6.86 2.07
C ILE A 38 -3.86 -5.71 2.56
N ASN A 39 -5.13 -5.97 2.88
CA ASN A 39 -6.02 -4.95 3.42
C ASN A 39 -5.50 -4.39 4.76
N ALA A 40 -5.01 -5.25 5.65
CA ALA A 40 -4.41 -4.83 6.91
C ALA A 40 -3.14 -3.99 6.69
N ALA A 41 -2.27 -4.39 5.76
CA ALA A 41 -1.07 -3.65 5.42
C ALA A 41 -1.38 -2.27 4.80
N LEU A 42 -2.35 -2.20 3.88
CA LEU A 42 -2.83 -0.94 3.30
C LEU A 42 -3.42 -0.02 4.37
N HIS A 43 -4.20 -0.57 5.29
CA HIS A 43 -4.79 0.21 6.37
C HIS A 43 -3.73 0.79 7.32
N ALA A 44 -2.74 -0.03 7.70
CA ALA A 44 -1.61 0.41 8.54
C ALA A 44 -0.74 1.46 7.84
N ALA A 45 -0.51 1.30 6.53
CA ALA A 45 0.28 2.22 5.73
C ALA A 45 -0.39 3.60 5.54
N LYS A 46 -1.72 3.67 5.64
CA LYS A 46 -2.48 4.92 5.58
C LYS A 46 -2.42 5.75 6.87
N GLY A 47 -1.93 5.18 7.99
CA GLY A 47 -1.71 5.92 9.23
C GLY A 47 -2.98 6.51 9.83
N ASN A 48 -4.03 5.68 10.01
CA ASN A 48 -5.09 5.99 10.98
C ASN A 48 -4.59 5.73 12.40
#